data_AF-A0A8H6E7A9-F1
#
_entry.id   AF-A0A8H6E7A9-F1
#
_cell.length_a   1.000
_cell.length_b   1.000
_cell.length_c   1.000
_cell.angle_alpha   90.00
_cell.angle_beta   90.00
_cell.angle_gamma   90.00
#
_symmetry.space_group_name_H-M   'P 1'
#
loop_
_entity.id
_entity.type
_entity.pdbx_description
1 polymer ?
#
loop_
_entity_poly.entity_id
_entity_poly.type
_entity_poly.pdbx_seq_one_letter_code
_entity_poly.pdbx_strand_id
1 'polypeptide(L)'
;MAQDVYSRLFQIIQYLQVIRRMHLLKLEKKRGQRISQRPRQRVDGLAISLTLAEIYKDWDTVGEPSRSARKQRFRKENRLARRWLLVAARLSFGVLLICSKQLEREINSNQTNESQLIALATNIASDFPEVVETYRHLNQTAMCLLNQRTTSHTTDVDLVVKQVDAYLETGGSTEEISSVEAPVSDYLGEESNNETSLDNVIINPMSHNG
;
A
#
# COMPACT_ATOMS: atom_id res chain seq x y z
N MET A 1 -6.46 -2.21 19.01
CA MET A 1 -5.42 -1.17 18.84
C MET A 1 -4.03 -1.77 18.69
N ALA A 2 -3.40 -2.34 19.73
CA ALA A 2 -2.03 -2.89 19.61
C ALA A 2 -1.90 -4.05 18.59
N GLN A 3 -2.86 -4.98 18.58
CA GLN A 3 -2.88 -6.11 17.65
C GLN A 3 -3.09 -5.66 16.19
N ASP A 4 -3.84 -4.58 15.97
CA ASP A 4 -4.10 -4.02 14.64
C ASP A 4 -2.84 -3.35 14.08
N VAL A 5 -2.12 -2.60 14.93
CA VAL A 5 -0.82 -1.99 14.58
C VAL A 5 0.22 -3.07 14.26
N TYR A 6 0.31 -4.13 15.06
CA TYR A 6 1.22 -5.25 14.78
C TYR A 6 0.91 -5.91 13.43
N SER A 7 -0.36 -6.24 13.18
CA SER A 7 -0.79 -6.84 11.90
C SER A 7 -0.47 -5.92 10.73
N ARG A 8 -0.72 -4.61 10.86
CA ARG A 8 -0.43 -3.60 9.84
C ARG A 8 1.06 -3.51 9.52
N LEU A 9 1.91 -3.39 10.54
CA LEU A 9 3.36 -3.33 10.36
C LEU A 9 3.91 -4.61 9.72
N PHE A 10 3.40 -5.78 10.13
CA PHE A 10 3.76 -7.06 9.54
C PHE A 10 3.40 -7.12 8.05
N GLN A 11 2.18 -6.71 7.67
CA GLN A 11 1.75 -6.64 6.27
C GLN A 11 2.63 -5.69 5.46
N ILE A 12 3.02 -4.54 6.02
CA ILE A 12 3.92 -3.57 5.37
C ILE A 12 5.30 -4.21 5.14
N ILE A 13 5.86 -4.90 6.14
CA ILE A 13 7.15 -5.59 6.00
C ILE A 13 7.10 -6.62 4.87
N GLN A 14 6.05 -7.45 4.83
CA GLN A 14 5.86 -8.43 3.75
C GLN A 14 5.75 -7.76 2.38
N TYR A 15 5.01 -6.66 2.28
CA TYR A 15 4.88 -5.89 1.04
C TYR A 15 6.23 -5.33 0.58
N LEU A 16 7.03 -4.76 1.49
CA LEU A 16 8.37 -4.24 1.17
C LEU A 16 9.32 -5.35 0.71
N GLN A 17 9.25 -6.54 1.29
CA GLN A 17 10.01 -7.71 0.84
C GLN A 17 9.66 -8.10 -0.61
N VAL A 18 8.36 -8.09 -0.94
CA VAL A 18 7.89 -8.37 -2.30
C VAL A 18 8.39 -7.32 -3.29
N ILE A 19 8.31 -6.02 -2.95
CA ILE A 19 8.85 -4.95 -3.81
C ILE A 19 10.34 -5.16 -4.05
N ARG A 20 11.12 -5.41 -2.99
CA ARG A 20 12.56 -5.66 -3.09
C ARG A 20 12.83 -6.83 -4.03
N ARG A 21 12.09 -7.93 -3.88
CA ARG A 21 12.26 -9.12 -4.74
C ARG A 21 11.87 -8.86 -6.17
N MET A 22 10.77 -8.14 -6.42
CA MET A 22 10.39 -7.70 -7.76
C MET A 22 11.49 -6.84 -8.41
N HIS A 23 12.11 -5.93 -7.64
CA HIS A 23 13.20 -5.10 -8.13
C HIS A 23 14.43 -5.94 -8.51
N LEU A 24 14.83 -6.88 -7.66
CA LEU A 24 15.94 -7.81 -7.93
C LEU A 24 15.66 -8.66 -9.18
N LEU A 25 14.48 -9.27 -9.30
CA LEU A 25 14.09 -10.05 -10.47
C LEU A 25 14.09 -9.21 -11.76
N LYS A 26 13.68 -7.93 -11.69
CA LYS A 26 13.77 -7.02 -12.84
C LYS A 26 15.23 -6.74 -13.23
N LEU A 27 16.14 -6.63 -12.27
CA LEU A 27 17.58 -6.44 -12.54
C LEU A 27 18.20 -7.69 -13.15
N GLU A 28 17.92 -8.88 -12.61
CA GLU A 28 18.40 -10.16 -13.16
C GLU A 28 17.95 -10.36 -14.61
N LYS A 29 16.68 -10.01 -14.90
CA LYS A 29 16.12 -10.06 -16.26
C LYS A 29 16.89 -9.14 -17.22
N LYS A 30 17.18 -7.91 -16.78
CA LYS A 30 17.97 -6.94 -17.57
C LYS A 30 19.40 -7.41 -17.82
N ARG A 31 19.97 -8.19 -16.90
CA ARG A 31 21.32 -8.77 -17.02
C ARG A 31 21.37 -10.04 -17.87
N GLY A 32 20.25 -10.47 -18.47
CA GLY A 32 20.19 -11.67 -19.31
C GLY A 32 20.30 -12.98 -18.53
N GLN A 33 20.18 -12.96 -17.19
CA GLN A 33 20.17 -14.18 -16.40
C GLN A 33 18.87 -14.97 -16.64
N ARG A 34 18.99 -16.30 -16.74
CA ARG A 34 17.84 -17.19 -16.86
C ARG A 34 17.07 -17.22 -15.54
N ILE A 35 16.05 -16.37 -15.43
CA ILE A 35 15.05 -16.52 -14.38
C ILE A 35 14.15 -17.68 -14.79
N SER A 36 14.00 -18.68 -13.91
CA SER A 36 13.03 -19.76 -14.09
C SER A 36 11.61 -19.19 -14.01
N GLN A 37 11.12 -18.66 -15.13
CA GLN A 37 9.77 -18.15 -15.31
C GLN A 37 8.98 -19.15 -16.14
N ARG A 38 7.78 -19.51 -15.68
CA ARG A 38 6.84 -20.21 -16.56
C ARG A 38 6.48 -19.29 -17.74
N PRO A 39 6.17 -19.84 -18.92
CA PRO A 39 5.68 -19.04 -20.04
C PRO A 39 4.53 -18.13 -19.58
N ARG A 40 4.57 -16.84 -19.93
CA ARG A 40 3.58 -15.80 -19.56
C ARG A 40 3.50 -15.40 -18.07
N GLN A 41 4.40 -15.88 -17.21
CA GLN A 41 4.40 -15.47 -15.80
C GLN A 41 4.91 -14.03 -15.64
N ARG A 42 4.09 -13.16 -15.04
CA ARG A 42 4.50 -11.80 -14.69
C ARG A 42 5.45 -11.80 -13.49
N VAL A 43 6.38 -10.83 -13.45
CA VAL A 43 7.43 -10.71 -12.42
C VAL A 43 6.87 -10.52 -11.01
N ASP A 44 5.79 -9.76 -10.88
CA ASP A 44 5.02 -9.59 -9.64
C ASP A 44 4.46 -10.93 -9.13
N GLY A 45 3.86 -11.72 -10.03
CA GLY A 45 3.33 -13.04 -9.72
C GLY A 45 4.42 -14.02 -9.27
N LEU A 46 5.61 -13.95 -9.87
CA LEU A 46 6.77 -14.73 -9.44
C LEU A 46 7.27 -14.28 -8.06
N ALA A 47 7.47 -12.98 -7.84
CA ALA A 47 7.94 -12.44 -6.57
C ALA A 47 7.02 -12.84 -5.41
N ILE A 48 5.71 -12.74 -5.60
CA ILE A 48 4.71 -13.18 -4.63
C ILE A 48 4.83 -14.68 -4.36
N SER A 49 4.96 -15.50 -5.42
CA SER A 49 5.05 -16.96 -5.24
C SER A 49 6.31 -17.36 -4.49
N LEU A 50 7.45 -16.74 -4.76
CA LEU A 50 8.70 -16.97 -4.05
C LEU A 50 8.61 -16.52 -2.58
N THR A 51 8.00 -15.36 -2.32
CA THR A 51 7.81 -14.86 -0.95
C THR A 51 6.90 -15.79 -0.15
N LEU A 52 5.82 -16.28 -0.77
CA LEU A 52 4.91 -17.24 -0.11
C LEU A 52 5.57 -18.59 0.13
N ALA A 53 6.45 -19.06 -0.76
CA ALA A 53 7.25 -20.26 -0.53
C ALA A 53 8.18 -20.13 0.68
N GLU A 54 8.70 -18.92 0.97
CA GLU A 54 9.52 -18.66 2.16
C GLU A 54 8.69 -18.60 3.44
N ILE A 55 7.45 -18.12 3.37
CA ILE A 55 6.54 -18.00 4.52
C ILE A 55 5.91 -19.36 4.88
N TYR A 56 5.51 -20.15 3.88
CA TYR A 56 4.74 -21.38 4.06
C TYR A 56 5.59 -22.61 3.78
N LYS A 57 5.91 -23.37 4.82
CA LYS A 57 6.70 -24.62 4.70
C LYS A 57 6.06 -25.68 3.80
N ASP A 58 4.73 -25.68 3.73
CA ASP A 58 3.92 -26.63 2.95
C ASP A 58 3.62 -26.13 1.51
N TRP A 59 4.25 -25.03 1.08
CA TRP A 59 3.90 -24.36 -0.17
C TRP A 59 3.94 -25.27 -1.40
N ASP A 60 4.94 -26.15 -1.51
CA ASP A 60 5.08 -27.04 -2.66
C ASP A 60 4.20 -28.29 -2.56
N THR A 61 3.75 -28.63 -1.35
CA THR A 61 2.91 -29.81 -1.08
C THR A 61 1.41 -29.52 -1.17
N VAL A 62 1.01 -28.25 -1.00
CA VAL A 62 -0.41 -27.88 -0.95
C VAL A 62 -1.01 -27.72 -2.35
N GLY A 63 -2.27 -28.15 -2.50
CA GLY A 63 -3.00 -28.09 -3.76
C GLY A 63 -3.10 -26.68 -4.37
N GLU A 64 -3.29 -26.61 -5.68
CA GLU A 64 -3.44 -25.33 -6.40
C GLU A 64 -4.58 -24.42 -5.86
N PRO A 65 -5.75 -24.94 -5.44
CA PRO A 65 -6.80 -24.10 -4.85
C PRO A 65 -6.33 -23.35 -3.61
N SER A 66 -5.65 -24.04 -2.69
CA SER A 66 -5.11 -23.44 -1.46
C SER A 66 -4.01 -22.43 -1.75
N ARG A 67 -3.11 -22.72 -2.70
CA ARG A 67 -2.09 -21.76 -3.14
C ARG A 67 -2.73 -20.50 -3.74
N SER A 68 -3.75 -20.67 -4.56
CA SER A 68 -4.48 -19.56 -5.18
C SER A 68 -5.20 -18.71 -4.13
N ALA A 69 -5.85 -19.33 -3.14
CA ALA A 69 -6.47 -18.63 -2.02
C ALA A 69 -5.45 -17.84 -1.19
N ARG A 70 -4.30 -18.46 -0.86
CA ARG A 70 -3.19 -17.79 -0.15
C ARG A 70 -2.65 -16.60 -0.96
N LYS A 71 -2.44 -16.76 -2.27
CA LYS A 71 -2.03 -15.65 -3.17
C LYS A 71 -3.06 -14.52 -3.17
N GLN A 72 -4.35 -14.83 -3.25
CA GLN A 72 -5.40 -13.83 -3.28
C GLN A 72 -5.47 -13.04 -1.97
N ARG A 73 -5.41 -13.74 -0.83
CA ARG A 73 -5.34 -13.11 0.49
C ARG A 73 -4.12 -12.18 0.59
N PHE A 74 -2.95 -12.69 0.23
CA PHE A 74 -1.71 -11.92 0.28
C PHE A 74 -1.75 -10.68 -0.62
N ARG A 75 -2.38 -10.75 -1.81
CA ARG A 75 -2.58 -9.57 -2.67
C ARG A 75 -3.49 -8.51 -2.02
N LYS A 76 -4.54 -8.93 -1.32
CA LYS A 76 -5.42 -8.00 -0.58
C LYS A 76 -4.65 -7.30 0.54
N GLU A 77 -3.88 -8.06 1.31
CA GLU A 77 -3.01 -7.54 2.38
C GLU A 77 -1.95 -6.57 1.82
N ASN A 78 -1.28 -6.92 0.72
CA ASN A 78 -0.32 -6.04 0.05
C ASN A 78 -0.95 -4.74 -0.48
N ARG A 79 -2.19 -4.79 -0.97
CA ARG A 79 -2.92 -3.58 -1.38
C ARG A 79 -3.15 -2.66 -0.19
N LEU A 80 -3.54 -3.20 0.96
CA LEU A 80 -3.70 -2.42 2.18
C LEU A 80 -2.37 -1.83 2.66
N ALA A 81 -1.31 -2.64 2.69
CA ALA A 81 0.04 -2.18 3.03
C ALA A 81 0.50 -1.01 2.13
N ARG A 82 0.27 -1.10 0.82
CA ARG A 82 0.56 -0.01 -0.12
C ARG A 82 -0.20 1.27 0.24
N ARG A 83 -1.50 1.17 0.54
CA ARG A 83 -2.34 2.32 0.92
C ARG A 83 -1.85 3.00 2.19
N TRP A 84 -1.49 2.21 3.22
CA TRP A 84 -0.87 2.72 4.43
C TRP A 84 0.44 3.46 4.15
N LEU A 85 1.30 2.92 3.28
CA LEU A 85 2.55 3.58 2.88
C LEU A 85 2.33 4.88 2.10
N LEU A 86 1.28 4.95 1.26
CA LEU A 86 0.94 6.18 0.54
C LEU A 86 0.56 7.30 1.50
N VAL A 87 -0.22 6.99 2.54
CA VAL A 87 -0.59 7.96 3.58
C VAL A 87 0.60 8.32 4.45
N ALA A 88 1.39 7.35 4.89
CA ALA A 88 2.60 7.58 5.69
C ALA A 88 3.63 8.47 4.96
N ALA A 89 3.73 8.37 3.64
CA ALA A 89 4.60 9.22 2.84
C ALA A 89 4.19 10.71 2.85
N ARG A 90 2.94 11.02 3.24
CA ARG A 90 2.42 12.40 3.35
C ARG A 90 2.32 12.88 4.78
N LEU A 91 1.93 12.01 5.71
CA LEU A 91 1.66 12.36 7.10
C LEU A 91 2.79 12.01 8.08
N SER A 92 3.93 11.46 7.62
CA SER A 92 4.97 10.80 8.44
C SER A 92 4.63 9.35 8.81
N PHE A 93 5.66 8.52 9.05
CA PHE A 93 5.46 7.10 9.40
C PHE A 93 4.85 6.89 10.79
N GLY A 94 4.80 7.93 11.63
CA GLY A 94 4.06 7.87 12.90
C GLY A 94 2.58 7.53 12.73
N VAL A 95 1.98 7.86 11.57
CA VAL A 95 0.57 7.51 11.26
C VAL A 95 0.32 6.00 11.26
N LEU A 96 1.37 5.20 11.10
CA LEU A 96 1.27 3.74 11.17
C LEU A 96 1.05 3.23 12.59
N LEU A 97 1.43 4.02 13.60
CA LEU A 97 1.32 3.66 15.02
C LEU A 97 0.07 4.25 15.66
N ILE A 98 -0.22 5.52 15.36
CA ILE A 98 -1.41 6.21 15.83
C ILE A 98 -2.10 6.89 14.66
N CYS A 99 -3.42 6.80 14.59
CA CYS A 99 -4.24 7.53 13.62
C CYS A 99 -5.68 7.55 14.12
N SER A 100 -6.48 8.49 13.63
CA SER A 100 -7.92 8.48 13.93
C SER A 100 -8.60 7.25 13.34
N LYS A 101 -9.66 6.76 13.99
CA LYS A 101 -10.48 5.64 13.48
C LYS A 101 -11.10 5.97 12.12
N GLN A 102 -11.41 7.25 11.87
CA GLN A 102 -11.97 7.69 10.60
C GLN A 102 -10.95 7.55 9.47
N LEU A 103 -9.72 8.05 9.66
CA LEU A 103 -8.66 7.90 8.66
C LEU A 103 -8.32 6.42 8.44
N GLU A 104 -8.28 5.61 9.49
CA GLU A 104 -8.07 4.17 9.37
C GLU A 104 -9.16 3.49 8.51
N ARG A 105 -10.43 3.85 8.70
CA ARG A 105 -11.53 3.33 7.88
C ARG A 105 -11.37 3.70 6.41
N GLU A 106 -11.00 4.95 6.11
CA GLU A 106 -10.74 5.40 4.74
C GLU A 106 -9.59 4.62 4.09
N ILE A 107 -8.49 4.42 4.83
CA ILE A 107 -7.34 3.65 4.34
C ILE A 107 -7.73 2.21 4.06
N ASN A 108 -8.56 1.60 4.91
CA ASN A 108 -8.97 0.20 4.74
C ASN A 108 -10.18 0.02 3.80
N SER A 109 -10.86 1.11 3.41
CA SER A 109 -12.03 1.07 2.55
C SER A 109 -11.67 0.62 1.13
N ASN A 110 -12.55 -0.18 0.53
CA ASN A 110 -12.42 -0.53 -0.90
C ASN A 110 -12.97 0.57 -1.83
N GLN A 111 -13.76 1.51 -1.30
CA GLN A 111 -14.43 2.55 -2.07
C GLN A 111 -13.48 3.71 -2.39
N THR A 112 -12.63 4.08 -1.44
CA THR A 112 -11.65 5.15 -1.60
C THR A 112 -10.51 4.63 -2.49
N ASN A 113 -10.23 5.26 -3.62
CA ASN A 113 -9.09 4.89 -4.47
C ASN A 113 -7.77 5.51 -3.96
N GLU A 114 -6.63 5.13 -4.54
CA GLU A 114 -5.32 5.62 -4.07
C GLU A 114 -5.13 7.12 -4.29
N SER A 115 -5.63 7.68 -5.39
CA SER A 115 -5.54 9.11 -5.68
C SER A 115 -6.33 9.93 -4.65
N GLN A 116 -7.52 9.45 -4.29
CA GLN A 116 -8.36 10.05 -3.23
C GLN A 116 -7.67 9.97 -1.87
N LEU A 117 -7.03 8.84 -1.53
CA LEU A 117 -6.25 8.73 -0.29
C LEU A 117 -5.07 9.70 -0.26
N ILE A 118 -4.36 9.86 -1.39
CA ILE A 118 -3.25 10.81 -1.50
C ILE A 118 -3.78 12.24 -1.32
N ALA A 119 -4.90 12.59 -1.95
CA ALA A 119 -5.52 13.90 -1.80
C ALA A 119 -5.95 14.15 -0.35
N LEU A 120 -6.65 13.20 0.29
CA LEU A 120 -7.04 13.27 1.69
C LEU A 120 -5.83 13.51 2.61
N ALA A 121 -4.77 12.71 2.44
CA ALA A 121 -3.56 12.86 3.25
C ALA A 121 -2.83 14.19 3.00
N THR A 122 -2.94 14.74 1.78
CA THR A 122 -2.36 16.05 1.44
C THR A 122 -3.15 17.18 2.09
N ASN A 123 -4.49 17.10 2.05
CA ASN A 123 -5.36 18.07 2.70
C ASN A 123 -5.14 18.05 4.22
N ILE A 124 -5.09 16.88 4.85
CA ILE A 124 -4.76 16.77 6.29
C ILE A 124 -3.42 17.44 6.60
N ALA A 125 -2.39 17.21 5.78
CA ALA A 125 -1.08 17.81 6.00
C ALA A 125 -1.07 19.34 5.85
N SER A 126 -1.94 19.88 5.00
CA SER A 126 -2.09 21.32 4.75
C SER A 126 -2.95 22.00 5.82
N ASP A 127 -4.06 21.37 6.17
CA ASP A 127 -5.10 21.95 7.03
C ASP A 127 -4.76 21.77 8.52
N PHE A 128 -4.01 20.70 8.86
CA PHE A 128 -3.64 20.34 10.23
C PHE A 128 -2.14 20.01 10.33
N PRO A 129 -1.24 20.98 10.08
CA PRO A 129 0.20 20.74 10.07
C PRO A 129 0.74 20.23 11.41
N GLU A 130 0.11 20.59 12.53
CA GLU A 130 0.54 20.17 13.86
C GLU A 130 0.19 18.71 14.16
N VAL A 131 -0.86 18.16 13.53
CA VAL A 131 -1.15 16.71 13.56
C VAL A 131 0.00 15.95 12.90
N VAL A 132 0.55 16.48 11.80
CA VAL A 132 1.74 15.91 11.15
C VAL A 132 2.97 16.01 12.06
N GLU A 133 3.12 17.08 12.83
CA GLU A 133 4.19 17.19 13.83
C GLU A 133 4.07 16.11 14.91
N THR A 134 2.85 15.88 15.39
CA THR A 134 2.54 14.82 16.35
C THR A 134 2.97 13.45 15.81
N TYR A 135 2.63 13.13 14.55
CA TYR A 135 3.12 11.91 13.90
C TYR A 135 4.64 11.89 13.73
N ARG A 136 5.30 13.05 13.56
CA ARG A 136 6.76 13.12 13.39
C ARG A 136 7.50 12.70 14.65
N HIS A 137 6.97 12.98 15.85
CA HIS A 137 7.55 12.50 17.10
C HIS A 137 7.63 10.96 17.18
N LEU A 138 6.76 10.26 16.45
CA LEU A 138 6.72 8.79 16.39
C LEU A 138 7.45 8.19 15.18
N ASN A 139 7.96 9.03 14.28
CA ASN A 139 8.53 8.59 13.00
C ASN A 139 9.71 7.62 13.20
N GLN A 140 10.64 7.97 14.08
CA GLN A 140 11.83 7.15 14.33
C GLN A 140 11.45 5.77 14.88
N THR A 141 10.45 5.71 15.77
CA THR A 141 9.95 4.47 16.36
C THR A 141 9.28 3.60 15.30
N ALA A 142 8.42 4.19 14.48
CA ALA A 142 7.79 3.48 13.36
C ALA A 142 8.86 2.91 12.40
N MET A 143 9.89 3.70 12.09
CA MET A 143 10.98 3.27 11.22
C MET A 143 11.85 2.18 11.84
N CYS A 144 12.15 2.23 13.14
CA CYS A 144 12.85 1.15 13.85
C CYS A 144 12.05 -0.16 13.79
N LEU A 145 10.74 -0.10 14.04
CA LEU A 145 9.85 -1.26 13.98
C LEU A 145 9.79 -1.86 12.57
N LEU A 146 9.63 -1.04 11.54
CA LEU A 146 9.61 -1.49 10.15
C LEU A 146 10.93 -2.13 9.71
N ASN A 147 12.06 -1.64 10.23
CA ASN A 147 13.38 -2.18 9.93
C ASN A 147 13.80 -3.32 10.87
N GLN A 148 12.93 -3.76 11.78
CA GLN A 148 13.23 -4.79 12.79
C GLN A 148 14.48 -4.46 13.63
N ARG A 149 14.70 -3.17 13.91
CA ARG A 149 15.81 -2.70 14.73
C ARG A 149 15.33 -2.40 16.14
N THR A 150 16.17 -2.67 17.13
CA THR A 150 15.94 -2.23 18.51
C THR A 150 15.81 -0.70 18.53
N THR A 151 14.77 -0.19 19.20
CA THR A 151 14.58 1.24 19.38
C THR A 151 15.65 1.76 20.34
N SER A 152 16.74 2.31 19.80
CA SER A 152 17.79 2.97 20.59
C SER A 152 17.40 4.38 21.06
N HIS A 153 16.20 4.83 20.69
CA HIS A 153 15.71 6.17 20.99
C HIS A 153 14.48 6.06 21.90
N THR A 154 14.48 6.84 22.98
CA THR A 154 13.31 7.05 23.84
C THR A 154 12.36 8.00 23.14
N THR A 155 11.17 7.52 22.78
CA THR A 155 10.05 8.39 22.41
C THR A 155 9.49 9.00 23.68
N ASP A 156 9.33 10.31 23.70
CA ASP A 156 8.57 11.00 24.74
C ASP A 156 7.07 10.76 24.49
N VAL A 157 6.55 9.67 25.05
CA VAL A 157 5.15 9.28 24.90
C VAL A 157 4.23 10.28 25.59
N ASP A 158 4.67 10.88 26.71
CA ASP A 158 3.89 11.86 27.46
C ASP A 158 3.66 13.12 26.63
N LEU A 159 4.68 13.57 25.87
CA LEU A 159 4.55 14.67 24.93
C LEU A 159 3.51 14.36 23.85
N VAL A 160 3.56 13.16 23.25
CA VAL A 160 2.62 12.74 22.20
C VAL A 160 1.20 12.67 22.73
N VAL A 161 1.00 12.10 23.92
CA VAL A 161 -0.33 12.02 24.57
C VAL A 161 -0.87 13.41 24.85
N LYS A 162 -0.07 14.30 25.45
CA LYS A 162 -0.47 15.69 25.72
C LYS A 162 -0.88 16.44 24.46
N GLN A 163 -0.15 16.27 23.35
CA GLN A 163 -0.50 16.89 22.08
C GLN A 163 -1.84 16.35 21.55
N VAL A 164 -2.04 15.03 21.58
CA VAL A 164 -3.31 14.42 21.17
C VAL A 164 -4.47 14.91 22.03
N ASP A 165 -4.32 14.94 23.35
CA ASP A 165 -5.37 15.39 24.28
C ASP A 165 -5.71 16.87 24.04
N ALA A 166 -4.70 17.72 23.84
CA ALA A 166 -4.91 19.14 23.53
C ALA A 166 -5.79 19.33 22.28
N TYR A 167 -5.63 18.50 21.24
CA TYR A 167 -6.50 18.55 20.04
C TYR A 167 -7.92 18.08 20.30
N LEU A 168 -8.09 17.06 21.14
CA LEU A 168 -9.41 16.57 21.51
C LEU A 168 -10.17 17.61 22.36
N GLU A 169 -9.45 18.36 23.20
CA GLU A 169 -10.02 19.41 24.03
C GLU A 169 -10.36 20.69 23.24
N THR A 170 -9.49 21.13 22.32
CA THR A 170 -9.80 22.28 21.44
C THR A 170 -10.88 21.96 20.40
N GLY A 171 -11.04 20.69 20.01
CA GLY A 171 -12.10 20.24 19.10
C GLY A 171 -13.50 20.13 19.74
N GLY A 172 -13.60 20.21 21.08
CA GLY A 172 -14.87 20.15 21.81
C GLY A 172 -15.65 21.47 21.87
N SER A 173 -15.08 22.57 21.39
CA SER A 173 -15.65 23.92 21.46
C SER A 173 -15.88 24.58 20.10
N THR A 174 -15.98 23.80 19.02
CA THR A 174 -16.29 24.33 17.69
C THR A 174 -17.68 23.89 17.25
N GLU A 175 -18.55 24.88 17.10
CA GLU A 175 -19.93 24.82 16.64
C GLU A 175 -20.11 23.97 15.36
N GLU A 176 -21.32 23.45 15.23
CA GLU A 176 -21.88 22.73 14.09
C GLU A 176 -21.29 23.14 12.73
N ILE A 177 -20.36 22.34 12.20
CA ILE A 177 -20.03 22.41 10.77
C ILE A 177 -21.12 21.63 10.03
N SER A 178 -22.05 22.43 9.50
CA SER A 178 -23.01 22.12 8.45
C SER A 178 -22.53 21.03 7.49
N SER A 179 -23.41 20.08 7.24
CA SER A 179 -23.29 19.02 6.24
C SER A 179 -22.83 19.60 4.89
N VAL A 180 -21.63 19.21 4.46
CA VAL A 180 -21.17 19.46 3.09
C VAL A 180 -21.99 18.56 2.17
N GLU A 181 -22.98 19.16 1.49
CA GLU A 181 -23.67 18.57 0.35
C GLU A 181 -22.64 18.16 -0.71
N ALA A 182 -22.68 16.89 -1.11
CA ALA A 182 -21.91 16.40 -2.24
C ALA A 182 -22.36 17.14 -3.52
N PRO A 183 -21.44 17.57 -4.40
CA PRO A 183 -21.85 18.11 -5.69
C PRO A 183 -22.46 16.98 -6.52
N VAL A 184 -23.75 17.16 -6.84
CA VAL A 184 -24.45 16.46 -7.90
C VAL A 184 -23.65 16.63 -9.18
N SER A 185 -23.14 15.52 -9.73
CA SER A 185 -22.59 15.48 -11.08
C SER A 185 -23.45 14.53 -11.91
N ASP A 186 -24.37 15.15 -12.65
CA ASP A 186 -24.98 14.56 -13.84
C ASP A 186 -23.88 14.19 -14.83
N TYR A 187 -23.60 12.90 -14.96
CA TYR A 187 -23.17 12.33 -16.23
C TYR A 187 -23.84 10.98 -16.41
N LEU A 188 -24.81 11.00 -17.33
CA LEU A 188 -25.45 9.85 -17.94
C LEU A 188 -24.42 8.80 -18.35
N GLY A 189 -24.71 7.56 -18.03
CA GLY A 189 -24.03 6.42 -18.62
C GLY A 189 -24.38 6.30 -20.09
N GLU A 190 -23.36 6.08 -20.92
CA GLU A 190 -23.47 5.16 -22.04
C GLU A 190 -22.30 4.18 -21.97
N GLU A 191 -22.66 2.92 -21.86
CA GLU A 191 -21.80 1.76 -21.99
C GLU A 191 -21.20 1.73 -23.41
N SER A 192 -19.92 1.39 -23.53
CA SER A 192 -19.42 0.82 -24.78
C SER A 192 -18.25 -0.10 -24.46
N ASN A 193 -18.58 -1.39 -24.43
CA ASN A 193 -17.64 -2.48 -24.64
C ASN A 193 -16.85 -2.21 -25.93
N ASN A 194 -15.54 -2.33 -25.90
CA ASN A 194 -14.80 -2.86 -27.04
C ASN A 194 -13.46 -3.45 -26.62
N GLU A 195 -13.46 -4.78 -26.63
CA GLU A 195 -12.27 -5.58 -26.95
C GLU A 195 -11.64 -5.05 -28.23
N THR A 196 -10.33 -4.78 -28.21
CA THR A 196 -9.55 -4.73 -29.45
C THR A 196 -8.30 -5.58 -29.28
N SER A 197 -8.44 -6.78 -29.82
CA SER A 197 -7.37 -7.65 -30.28
C SER A 197 -6.52 -6.91 -31.32
N LEU A 198 -5.20 -6.89 -31.13
CA LEU A 198 -4.25 -6.44 -32.15
C LEU A 198 -3.25 -7.57 -32.38
N ASP A 199 -3.60 -8.44 -33.31
CA ASP A 199 -2.66 -9.27 -34.07
C ASP A 199 -2.90 -9.02 -35.57
N ASN A 200 -1.79 -9.03 -36.30
CA ASN A 200 -1.63 -9.08 -37.76
C ASN A 200 -1.64 -7.75 -38.53
N VAL A 201 -0.43 -7.21 -38.72
CA VAL A 201 -0.01 -6.73 -40.04
C VAL A 201 1.28 -7.46 -40.42
N ILE A 202 1.13 -8.39 -41.36
CA ILE A 202 2.19 -9.04 -42.12
C ILE A 202 2.67 -8.03 -43.17
N ILE A 203 3.96 -7.68 -43.16
CA ILE A 203 4.65 -7.19 -44.36
C ILE A 203 5.98 -7.93 -44.46
N ASN A 204 6.05 -8.81 -45.45
CA ASN A 204 7.25 -9.49 -45.92
C ASN A 204 7.75 -8.73 -47.15
N PRO A 205 9.06 -8.44 -47.28
CA PRO A 205 9.68 -8.42 -48.60
C PRO A 205 10.86 -9.39 -48.64
N MET A 206 10.74 -10.41 -49.49
CA MET A 206 11.82 -11.32 -49.85
C MET A 206 12.76 -10.69 -50.87
N SER A 207 14.06 -10.97 -50.65
CA SER A 207 15.12 -11.30 -51.59
C SER A 207 15.60 -10.30 -52.65
N HIS A 208 16.85 -9.85 -52.48
CA HIS A 208 17.84 -9.73 -53.54
C HIS A 208 18.78 -10.95 -53.50
N ASN A 209 18.87 -11.70 -54.60
CA ASN A 209 20.08 -12.25 -55.23
C ASN A 209 19.71 -13.43 -56.15
N GLY A 210 20.08 -13.33 -57.43
CA GLY A 210 19.94 -14.38 -58.46
C GLY A 210 19.31 -13.84 -59.72
#